data_AF-A0A843HTG4-F1
#
_entry.id   AF-A0A843HTG4-F1
#
_cell.length_a   1.000
_cell.length_b   1.000
_cell.length_c   1.000
_cell.angle_alpha   90.00
_cell.angle_beta   90.00
_cell.angle_gamma   90.00
#
_symmetry.space_group_name_H-M   'P 1'
#
loop_
_entity.id
_entity.type
_entity.pdbx_description
1 polymer ?
#
loop_
_entity_poly.entity_id
_entity_poly.type
_entity_poly.pdbx_seq_one_letter_code
_entity_poly.pdbx_strand_id
1 'polypeptide(L)'
;MQKSFYILDDSTEVEGINNVIYLWAIDNEGSRVALFDKNFLPYFYVLLSSEGYYEEVESKIRRVINQEGKLIKMERLKMKYYGQEVPAIKVYIASNLFWKSIKDELSKVQGVRDVLEADIRPSLRYMIDNDIVPFTWYKLEVEEVKNSLHLKVDKVYEIKRILGREENNFTEPKFRMLAFTILVYNRYGFPDPRRDKIIAITAYTDQGSKVFVTSNNDTDDAGIIKQFMSFIKEYDPDIIFGFNSNYFDLPYILERAENKGIKNDISRKPDTGANQGIYGHFGIAGRINIDLSGFVESFVEVKIKTLENIVEYLGLFP
;
A
#
# COMPACT_ATOMS: atom_id res chain seq x y z
N MET A 1 10.33 -24.49 3.76
CA MET A 1 9.72 -25.16 2.59
C MET A 1 9.85 -24.26 1.36
N GLN A 2 9.81 -24.80 0.14
CA GLN A 2 9.77 -23.99 -1.09
C GLN A 2 8.35 -23.96 -1.66
N LYS A 3 7.83 -22.77 -1.99
CA LYS A 3 6.47 -22.60 -2.53
C LYS A 3 6.43 -21.40 -3.50
N SER A 4 5.44 -21.40 -4.38
CA SER A 4 5.22 -20.32 -5.36
C SER A 4 4.11 -19.39 -4.89
N PHE A 5 4.32 -18.10 -5.06
CA PHE A 5 3.45 -17.03 -4.58
C PHE A 5 3.27 -15.95 -5.65
N TYR A 6 2.03 -15.54 -5.88
CA TYR A 6 1.66 -14.44 -6.75
C TYR A 6 1.55 -13.17 -5.92
N ILE A 7 2.51 -12.26 -6.07
CA ILE A 7 2.62 -11.06 -5.23
C ILE A 7 1.61 -10.01 -5.70
N LEU A 8 0.77 -9.50 -4.80
CA LEU A 8 -0.27 -8.50 -5.09
C LEU A 8 0.13 -7.10 -4.64
N ASP A 9 0.52 -6.99 -3.37
CA ASP A 9 0.66 -5.72 -2.67
C ASP A 9 1.83 -5.80 -1.68
N ASP A 10 2.38 -4.65 -1.33
CA ASP A 10 3.50 -4.50 -0.40
C ASP A 10 3.17 -3.50 0.71
N SER A 11 3.66 -3.77 1.91
CA SER A 11 3.56 -2.81 3.02
C SER A 11 4.78 -2.87 3.92
N THR A 12 5.12 -1.74 4.52
CA THR A 12 6.15 -1.67 5.56
C THR A 12 5.46 -1.44 6.89
N GLU A 13 5.85 -2.22 7.90
CA GLU A 13 5.35 -2.08 9.26
C GLU A 13 6.49 -1.83 10.22
N VAL A 14 6.24 -1.00 11.23
CA VAL A 14 7.24 -0.71 12.27
C VAL A 14 6.91 -1.57 13.48
N GLU A 15 7.69 -2.62 13.69
CA GLU A 15 7.60 -3.48 14.86
C GLU A 15 8.73 -3.12 15.85
N GLY A 16 8.38 -2.32 16.86
CA GLY A 16 9.35 -1.74 17.78
C GLY A 16 10.24 -0.69 17.07
N ILE A 17 11.50 -1.04 16.83
CA ILE A 17 12.45 -0.17 16.10
C ILE A 17 12.77 -0.66 14.69
N ASN A 18 12.29 -1.86 14.31
CA ASN A 18 12.64 -2.49 13.06
C ASN A 18 11.52 -2.30 12.03
N ASN A 19 11.91 -2.16 10.77
CA ASN A 19 10.99 -2.26 9.65
C ASN A 19 10.80 -3.74 9.30
N VAL A 20 9.55 -4.18 9.27
CA VAL A 20 9.15 -5.49 8.76
C VAL A 20 8.46 -5.27 7.42
N ILE A 21 8.98 -5.91 6.39
CA ILE A 21 8.39 -5.86 5.06
C ILE A 21 7.33 -6.96 4.98
N TYR A 22 6.15 -6.61 4.51
CA TYR A 22 5.08 -7.55 4.20
C TYR A 22 4.84 -7.55 2.70
N LEU A 23 4.70 -8.75 2.14
CA LEU A 23 4.15 -8.98 0.81
C LEU A 23 2.85 -9.75 0.95
N TRP A 24 1.79 -9.21 0.37
CA TRP A 24 0.48 -9.84 0.33
C TRP A 24 0.37 -10.62 -0.97
N ALA A 25 0.03 -11.91 -0.87
CA ALA A 25 0.12 -12.80 -2.01
C ALA A 25 -0.99 -13.85 -2.04
N ILE A 26 -1.12 -14.52 -3.18
CA ILE A 26 -1.89 -15.75 -3.33
C ILE A 26 -0.89 -16.88 -3.62
N ASP A 27 -0.94 -17.96 -2.85
CA ASP A 27 -0.09 -19.11 -3.12
C ASP A 27 -0.65 -20.00 -4.25
N ASN A 28 0.14 -20.99 -4.69
CA ASN A 28 -0.27 -21.92 -5.75
C ASN A 28 -1.47 -22.83 -5.40
N GLU A 29 -1.93 -22.83 -4.15
CA GLU A 29 -3.15 -23.52 -3.69
C GLU A 29 -4.38 -22.58 -3.70
N GLY A 30 -4.19 -21.31 -4.05
CA GLY A 30 -5.24 -20.28 -4.03
C GLY A 30 -5.50 -19.69 -2.65
N SER A 31 -4.67 -20.00 -1.65
CA SER A 31 -4.77 -19.40 -0.32
C SER A 31 -4.20 -17.99 -0.35
N ARG A 32 -4.87 -17.04 0.32
CA ARG A 32 -4.39 -15.68 0.52
C ARG A 32 -3.44 -15.69 1.71
N VAL A 33 -2.25 -15.17 1.51
CA VAL A 33 -1.16 -15.30 2.48
C VAL A 33 -0.47 -13.96 2.71
N ALA A 34 0.10 -13.83 3.90
CA ALA A 34 1.05 -12.75 4.20
C ALA A 34 2.46 -13.36 4.30
N LEU A 35 3.37 -12.86 3.48
CA LEU A 35 4.80 -13.15 3.57
C LEU A 35 5.47 -11.98 4.27
N PHE A 36 6.43 -12.22 5.16
CA PHE A 36 7.19 -11.12 5.77
C PHE A 36 8.68 -11.38 5.85
N ASP A 37 9.46 -10.29 5.79
CA ASP A 37 10.89 -10.27 6.08
C ASP A 37 11.20 -9.20 7.13
N LYS A 38 11.81 -9.63 8.23
CA LYS A 38 12.22 -8.79 9.38
C LYS A 38 13.70 -8.37 9.32
N ASN A 39 14.45 -8.89 8.36
CA ASN A 39 15.90 -8.68 8.25
C ASN A 39 16.27 -7.57 7.27
N PHE A 40 15.29 -7.05 6.53
CA PHE A 40 15.53 -5.95 5.61
C PHE A 40 15.93 -4.69 6.36
N LEU A 41 17.04 -4.07 5.91
CA LEU A 41 17.57 -2.86 6.50
C LEU A 41 17.40 -1.71 5.51
N PRO A 42 16.53 -0.72 5.80
CA PRO A 42 16.44 0.49 4.99
C PRO A 42 17.80 1.19 4.89
N TYR A 43 18.08 1.77 3.73
CA TYR A 43 19.30 2.53 3.51
C TYR A 43 19.10 3.65 2.51
N PHE A 44 20.07 4.55 2.48
CA PHE A 44 20.19 5.61 1.49
C PHE A 44 21.67 5.89 1.21
N TYR A 45 21.95 6.76 0.24
CA TYR A 45 23.30 7.07 -0.20
C TYR A 45 23.66 8.54 0.08
N VAL A 46 24.86 8.76 0.61
CA VAL A 46 25.47 10.07 0.75
C VAL A 46 26.63 10.16 -0.22
N LEU A 47 26.49 10.99 -1.25
CA LEU A 47 27.55 11.24 -2.22
C LEU A 47 28.56 12.24 -1.66
N LEU A 48 29.83 12.01 -1.92
CA LEU A 48 30.93 12.86 -1.46
C LEU A 48 31.56 13.62 -2.62
N SER A 49 32.08 14.81 -2.32
CA SER A 49 32.83 15.63 -3.28
C SER A 49 34.23 15.07 -3.57
N SER A 50 34.82 14.33 -2.64
CA SER A 50 36.08 13.61 -2.81
C SER A 50 36.24 12.52 -1.75
N GLU A 51 37.15 11.56 -1.97
CA GLU A 51 37.47 10.51 -0.99
C GLU A 51 38.04 11.08 0.33
N GLY A 52 38.61 12.29 0.31
CA GLY A 52 39.17 12.92 1.52
C GLY A 52 38.12 13.32 2.57
N TYR A 53 36.83 13.23 2.25
CA TYR A 53 35.73 13.62 3.14
C TYR A 53 35.08 12.44 3.90
N TYR A 54 35.53 11.20 3.70
CA TYR A 54 34.91 10.04 4.33
C TYR A 54 34.84 10.18 5.86
N GLU A 55 35.95 10.48 6.52
CA GLU A 55 36.03 10.52 7.99
C GLU A 55 35.16 11.62 8.58
N GLU A 56 35.20 12.82 8.00
CA GLU A 56 34.41 13.98 8.44
C GLU A 56 32.90 13.71 8.30
N VAL A 57 32.50 13.21 7.13
CA VAL A 57 31.08 12.96 6.84
C VAL A 57 30.55 11.76 7.64
N GLU A 58 31.31 10.67 7.79
CA GLU A 58 30.91 9.53 8.66
C GLU A 58 30.70 9.96 10.12
N SER A 59 31.58 10.82 10.65
CA SER A 59 31.43 11.38 12.01
C SER A 59 30.13 12.17 12.16
N LYS A 60 29.82 13.01 11.16
CA LYS A 60 28.59 13.80 11.15
C LYS A 60 27.34 12.94 10.96
N ILE A 61 27.38 11.92 10.11
CA ILE A 61 26.30 10.93 9.95
C ILE A 61 26.00 10.26 11.29
N ARG A 62 27.02 9.77 12.01
CA ARG A 62 26.84 9.15 13.34
C ARG A 62 26.14 10.08 14.32
N ARG A 63 26.47 11.38 14.28
CA ARG A 63 25.87 12.38 15.19
C ARG A 63 24.42 12.68 14.82
N VAL A 64 24.14 12.98 13.55
CA VAL A 64 22.79 13.34 13.07
C VAL A 64 21.84 12.16 13.22
N ILE A 65 22.26 10.98 12.72
CA ILE A 65 21.37 9.83 12.71
C ILE A 65 21.13 9.37 14.12
N ASN A 66 22.12 9.13 14.99
CA ASN A 66 21.83 8.64 16.36
C ASN A 66 20.93 9.58 17.20
N GLN A 67 20.75 10.84 16.81
CA GLN A 67 19.77 11.74 17.42
C GLN A 67 18.34 11.53 16.89
N GLU A 68 18.19 11.20 15.61
CA GLU A 68 16.90 11.10 14.91
C GLU A 68 16.48 9.66 14.56
N GLY A 69 17.39 8.70 14.62
CA GLY A 69 17.20 7.32 14.18
C GLY A 69 18.36 6.43 14.59
N LYS A 70 18.12 5.12 14.73
CA LYS A 70 19.22 4.23 15.11
C LYS A 70 20.07 3.89 13.87
N LEU A 71 21.26 4.46 13.77
CA LEU A 71 22.25 4.08 12.75
C LEU A 71 22.62 2.61 12.97
N ILE A 72 22.56 1.80 11.91
CA ILE A 72 22.91 0.37 11.97
C ILE A 72 24.35 0.17 11.51
N LYS A 73 24.66 0.56 10.28
CA LYS A 73 26.00 0.45 9.70
C LYS A 73 26.20 1.43 8.55
N MET A 74 27.47 1.61 8.16
CA MET A 74 27.88 2.40 7.00
C MET A 74 28.87 1.60 6.17
N GLU A 75 28.80 1.75 4.86
CA GLU A 75 29.71 1.13 3.90
C GLU A 75 30.25 2.22 2.97
N ARG A 76 31.57 2.28 2.77
CA ARG A 76 32.21 3.15 1.77
C ARG A 76 32.17 2.45 0.42
N LEU A 77 31.79 3.18 -0.62
CA LEU A 77 31.60 2.64 -1.97
C LEU A 77 31.98 3.68 -3.01
N LYS A 78 32.16 3.21 -4.25
CA LYS A 78 32.21 4.04 -5.44
C LYS A 78 30.98 3.76 -6.28
N MET A 79 30.26 4.81 -6.65
CA MET A 79 29.03 4.72 -7.44
C MET A 79 29.13 5.54 -8.70
N LYS A 80 28.31 5.23 -9.69
CA LYS A 80 28.16 6.08 -10.88
C LYS A 80 27.07 7.11 -10.63
N TYR A 81 27.40 8.39 -10.77
CA TYR A 81 26.45 9.50 -10.73
C TYR A 81 26.57 10.29 -12.03
N TYR A 82 25.50 10.29 -12.82
CA TYR A 82 25.51 10.79 -14.22
C TYR A 82 26.67 10.24 -15.06
N GLY A 83 26.96 8.94 -14.90
CA GLY A 83 28.02 8.23 -15.62
C GLY A 83 29.44 8.40 -15.05
N GLN A 84 29.66 9.35 -14.14
CA GLN A 84 30.96 9.57 -13.50
C GLN A 84 31.09 8.77 -12.20
N GLU A 85 32.28 8.24 -11.93
CA GLU A 85 32.56 7.56 -10.66
C GLU A 85 32.70 8.60 -9.53
N VAL A 86 31.94 8.41 -8.45
CA VAL A 86 31.87 9.31 -7.30
C VAL A 86 31.97 8.50 -6.00
N PRO A 87 32.77 8.94 -5.01
CA PRO A 87 32.80 8.32 -3.69
C PRO A 87 31.46 8.51 -2.97
N ALA A 88 30.99 7.47 -2.29
CA ALA A 88 29.71 7.45 -1.62
C ALA A 88 29.75 6.65 -0.32
N ILE A 89 28.84 6.97 0.59
CA ILE A 89 28.59 6.19 1.81
C ILE A 89 27.17 5.63 1.72
N LYS A 90 27.02 4.31 1.77
CA LYS A 90 25.72 3.66 1.97
C LYS A 90 25.43 3.62 3.46
N VAL A 91 24.31 4.20 3.87
CA VAL A 91 23.97 4.38 5.28
C VAL A 91 22.72 3.56 5.59
N TYR A 92 22.85 2.58 6.48
CA TYR A 92 21.74 1.71 6.90
C TYR A 92 21.14 2.23 8.21
N ILE A 93 19.82 2.38 8.25
CA ILE A 93 19.08 2.97 9.37
C ILE A 93 17.95 2.04 9.82
N ALA A 94 17.64 2.05 11.11
CA ALA A 94 16.54 1.24 11.64
C ALA A 94 15.16 1.76 11.22
N SER A 95 15.01 3.09 11.09
CA SER A 95 13.76 3.75 10.70
C SER A 95 14.03 4.86 9.70
N ASN A 96 13.20 4.93 8.66
CA ASN A 96 13.27 5.98 7.63
C ASN A 96 12.28 7.13 7.89
N LEU A 97 11.58 7.16 9.03
CA LEU A 97 10.59 8.21 9.32
C LEU A 97 11.19 9.63 9.29
N PHE A 98 12.46 9.77 9.65
CA PHE A 98 13.16 11.06 9.76
C PHE A 98 14.02 11.39 8.54
N TRP A 99 13.80 10.72 7.40
CA TRP A 99 14.65 10.89 6.21
C TRP A 99 14.78 12.35 5.76
N LYS A 100 13.72 13.17 5.91
CA LYS A 100 13.73 14.60 5.54
C LYS A 100 14.72 15.39 6.38
N SER A 101 14.62 15.25 7.71
CA SER A 101 15.49 15.96 8.64
C SER A 101 16.95 15.51 8.50
N ILE A 102 17.17 14.19 8.37
CA ILE A 102 18.49 13.62 8.07
C ILE A 102 19.06 14.20 6.77
N LYS A 103 18.27 14.25 5.70
CA LYS A 103 18.68 14.82 4.41
C LYS A 103 19.05 16.29 4.55
N ASP A 104 18.21 17.09 5.20
CA ASP A 104 18.43 18.53 5.37
C ASP A 104 19.68 18.82 6.20
N GLU A 105 19.94 18.06 7.27
CA GLU A 105 21.13 18.20 8.11
C GLU A 105 22.42 17.75 7.39
N LEU A 106 22.36 16.62 6.66
CA LEU A 106 23.52 16.11 5.93
C LEU A 106 23.89 16.96 4.72
N SER A 107 22.90 17.58 4.06
CA SER A 107 23.14 18.44 2.89
C SER A 107 23.93 19.72 3.24
N LYS A 108 23.98 20.10 4.53
CA LYS A 108 24.74 21.27 5.02
C LYS A 108 26.21 20.93 5.32
N VAL A 109 26.60 19.67 5.24
CA VAL A 109 27.93 19.19 5.68
C VAL A 109 28.95 19.42 4.57
N GLN A 110 30.09 20.00 4.93
CA GLN A 110 31.18 20.16 3.98
C GLN A 110 31.62 18.79 3.45
N GLY A 111 31.78 18.69 2.13
CA GLY A 111 32.18 17.45 1.47
C GLY A 111 31.02 16.53 1.09
N VAL A 112 29.79 16.76 1.57
CA VAL A 112 28.59 16.12 1.03
C VAL A 112 28.19 16.81 -0.26
N ARG A 113 28.08 16.02 -1.33
CA ARG A 113 27.61 16.47 -2.64
C ARG A 113 26.09 16.39 -2.74
N ASP A 114 25.51 15.27 -2.31
CA ASP A 114 24.07 15.01 -2.37
C ASP A 114 23.67 13.85 -1.43
N VAL A 115 22.38 13.77 -1.10
CA VAL A 115 21.77 12.66 -0.38
C VAL A 115 20.66 12.07 -1.25
N LEU A 116 20.88 10.85 -1.71
CA LEU A 116 20.05 10.17 -2.70
C LEU A 116 19.30 8.98 -2.09
N GLU A 117 18.13 8.70 -2.66
CA GLU A 117 17.28 7.54 -2.35
C GLU A 117 16.76 7.47 -0.91
N ALA A 118 16.90 8.56 -0.13
CA ALA A 118 16.42 8.63 1.25
C ALA A 118 14.88 8.63 1.35
N ASP A 119 14.19 9.00 0.28
CA ASP A 119 12.73 9.09 0.17
C ASP A 119 12.07 7.82 -0.40
N ILE A 120 12.85 6.78 -0.72
CA ILE A 120 12.30 5.49 -1.16
C ILE A 120 11.70 4.77 0.05
N ARG A 121 10.43 4.35 -0.08
CA ARG A 121 9.75 3.57 0.96
C ARG A 121 10.43 2.21 1.15
N PRO A 122 10.51 1.65 2.38
CA PRO A 122 11.30 0.44 2.62
C PRO A 122 10.79 -0.78 1.84
N SER A 123 9.47 -0.96 1.75
CA SER A 123 8.85 -2.04 0.97
C SER A 123 9.11 -1.90 -0.53
N LEU A 124 9.05 -0.68 -1.08
CA LEU A 124 9.44 -0.42 -2.46
C LEU A 124 10.93 -0.71 -2.69
N ARG A 125 11.81 -0.30 -1.77
CA ARG A 125 13.23 -0.61 -1.85
C ARG A 125 13.48 -2.12 -1.80
N TYR A 126 12.78 -2.84 -0.92
CA TYR A 126 12.85 -4.29 -0.81
C TYR A 126 12.46 -4.97 -2.14
N MET A 127 11.39 -4.49 -2.79
CA MET A 127 10.99 -5.00 -4.10
C MET A 127 12.05 -4.73 -5.17
N ILE A 128 12.61 -3.51 -5.23
CA ILE A 128 13.67 -3.15 -6.19
C ILE A 128 14.93 -4.02 -5.96
N ASP A 129 15.37 -4.18 -4.71
CA ASP A 129 16.58 -4.93 -4.37
C ASP A 129 16.49 -6.42 -4.70
N ASN A 130 15.28 -6.97 -4.64
CA ASN A 130 15.02 -8.38 -4.89
C ASN A 130 14.38 -8.65 -6.27
N ASP A 131 14.32 -7.64 -7.15
CA ASP A 131 13.68 -7.71 -8.47
C ASP A 131 12.25 -8.28 -8.42
N ILE A 132 11.47 -7.82 -7.43
CA ILE A 132 10.08 -8.20 -7.24
C ILE A 132 9.19 -7.23 -8.03
N VAL A 133 8.49 -7.77 -9.00
CA VAL A 133 7.47 -7.08 -9.79
C VAL A 133 6.09 -7.51 -9.25
N PRO A 134 5.16 -6.56 -8.97
CA PRO A 134 3.80 -6.91 -8.61
C PRO A 134 3.11 -7.76 -9.70
N PHE A 135 2.05 -8.47 -9.33
CA PHE A 135 1.25 -9.30 -10.23
C PHE A 135 2.07 -10.34 -11.00
N THR A 136 2.99 -11.01 -10.29
CA THR A 136 3.91 -11.98 -10.87
C THR A 136 4.15 -13.11 -9.87
N TRP A 137 4.34 -14.33 -10.38
CA TRP A 137 4.73 -15.49 -9.59
C TRP A 137 6.21 -15.48 -9.23
N TYR A 138 6.51 -15.75 -7.96
CA TYR A 138 7.85 -15.95 -7.43
C TYR A 138 7.92 -17.26 -6.69
N LYS A 139 9.08 -17.93 -6.80
CA LYS A 139 9.40 -19.08 -5.97
C LYS A 139 10.19 -18.62 -4.75
N LEU A 140 9.70 -18.95 -3.56
CA LEU A 140 10.30 -18.53 -2.29
C LEU A 140 10.57 -19.73 -1.40
N GLU A 141 11.65 -19.65 -0.64
CA GLU A 141 11.91 -20.49 0.53
C GLU A 141 11.36 -19.78 1.77
N VAL A 142 10.37 -20.40 2.40
CA VAL A 142 9.58 -19.82 3.49
C VAL A 142 9.44 -20.77 4.67
N GLU A 143 9.17 -20.22 5.85
CA GLU A 143 8.76 -20.96 7.04
C GLU A 143 7.33 -20.53 7.42
N GLU A 144 6.41 -21.47 7.57
CA GLU A 144 5.06 -21.15 8.05
C GLU A 144 5.13 -20.83 9.54
N VAL A 145 4.51 -19.72 9.94
CA VAL A 145 4.49 -19.27 11.33
C VAL A 145 3.06 -19.08 11.80
N LYS A 146 2.90 -19.08 13.13
CA LYS A 146 1.61 -18.75 13.73
C LYS A 146 1.24 -17.31 13.41
N ASN A 147 -0.01 -17.09 12.99
CA ASN A 147 -0.59 -15.77 12.78
C ASN A 147 -0.85 -15.05 14.11
N SER A 148 0.21 -14.55 14.75
CA SER A 148 0.17 -13.83 16.03
C SER A 148 -0.41 -12.42 15.91
N LEU A 149 -0.35 -11.83 14.71
CA LEU A 149 -0.86 -10.48 14.42
C LEU A 149 -2.33 -10.47 13.99
N HIS A 150 -2.99 -11.63 14.02
CA HIS A 150 -4.40 -11.77 13.63
C HIS A 150 -4.71 -11.22 12.25
N LEU A 151 -3.78 -11.35 11.31
CA LEU A 151 -3.96 -10.97 9.91
C LEU A 151 -5.13 -11.76 9.31
N LYS A 152 -5.99 -11.11 8.53
CA LYS A 152 -7.11 -11.77 7.82
C LYS A 152 -6.60 -12.41 6.53
N VAL A 153 -5.83 -13.48 6.70
CA VAL A 153 -5.24 -14.32 5.65
C VAL A 153 -5.29 -15.76 6.09
N ASP A 154 -5.22 -16.69 5.13
CA ASP A 154 -5.27 -18.13 5.40
C ASP A 154 -3.99 -18.60 6.11
N LYS A 155 -2.82 -18.11 5.68
CA LYS A 155 -1.50 -18.51 6.20
C LYS A 155 -0.53 -17.34 6.28
N VAL A 156 0.45 -17.46 7.17
CA VAL A 156 1.52 -16.47 7.36
C VAL A 156 2.88 -17.14 7.25
N TYR A 157 3.79 -16.52 6.51
CA TYR A 157 5.08 -17.09 6.14
C TYR A 157 6.22 -16.10 6.42
N GLU A 158 7.27 -16.55 7.10
CA GLU A 158 8.55 -15.82 7.16
C GLU A 158 9.37 -16.16 5.91
N ILE A 159 9.78 -15.13 5.17
CA ILE A 159 10.67 -15.29 4.01
C ILE A 159 12.08 -15.62 4.49
N LYS A 160 12.62 -16.75 4.05
CA LYS A 160 14.02 -17.14 4.30
C LYS A 160 14.91 -16.81 3.11
N ARG A 161 14.38 -17.00 1.89
CA ARG A 161 15.09 -16.66 0.65
C ARG A 161 14.12 -16.52 -0.52
N ILE A 162 14.35 -15.53 -1.37
CA ILE A 162 13.68 -15.42 -2.67
C ILE A 162 14.53 -16.20 -3.68
N LEU A 163 13.94 -17.22 -4.32
CA LEU A 163 14.66 -18.08 -5.26
C LEU A 163 14.64 -17.53 -6.69
N GLY A 164 13.64 -16.71 -7.00
CA GLY A 164 13.54 -15.98 -8.27
C GLY A 164 12.12 -15.90 -8.80
N ARG A 165 11.98 -15.11 -9.85
CA ARG A 165 10.74 -14.94 -10.63
C ARG A 165 10.45 -16.20 -11.45
N GLU A 166 9.18 -16.61 -11.52
CA GLU A 166 8.74 -17.67 -12.43
C GLU A 166 8.41 -17.08 -13.80
N GLU A 167 9.44 -16.74 -14.59
CA GLU A 167 9.30 -15.97 -15.86
C GLU A 167 8.34 -16.58 -16.89
N ASN A 168 8.12 -17.90 -16.86
CA ASN A 168 7.24 -18.60 -17.80
C ASN A 168 5.86 -18.92 -17.22
N ASN A 169 5.57 -18.46 -16.00
CA ASN A 169 4.29 -18.65 -15.36
C ASN A 169 3.42 -17.40 -15.48
N PHE A 170 2.59 -17.38 -16.52
CA PHE A 170 1.64 -16.30 -16.81
C PHE A 170 0.23 -16.60 -16.29
N THR A 171 0.05 -17.67 -15.51
CA THR A 171 -1.28 -18.03 -15.00
C THR A 171 -1.71 -17.03 -13.94
N GLU A 172 -2.92 -16.47 -14.04
CA GLU A 172 -3.44 -15.59 -13.00
C GLU A 172 -4.19 -16.42 -11.96
N PRO A 173 -3.98 -16.18 -10.64
CA PRO A 173 -4.82 -16.79 -9.63
C PRO A 173 -6.25 -16.24 -9.72
N LYS A 174 -7.24 -17.00 -9.23
CA LYS A 174 -8.62 -16.51 -9.16
C LYS A 174 -8.75 -15.38 -8.12
N PHE A 175 -8.97 -14.16 -8.58
CA PHE A 175 -9.26 -13.01 -7.72
C PHE A 175 -10.70 -13.01 -7.22
N ARG A 176 -10.90 -12.56 -5.97
CA ARG A 176 -12.19 -12.14 -5.42
C ARG A 176 -12.32 -10.65 -5.61
N MET A 177 -13.32 -10.24 -6.39
CA MET A 177 -13.52 -8.84 -6.78
C MET A 177 -14.79 -8.29 -6.14
N LEU A 178 -14.72 -7.08 -5.61
CA LEU A 178 -15.86 -6.37 -5.03
C LEU A 178 -15.94 -4.98 -5.65
N ALA A 179 -16.99 -4.75 -6.44
CA ALA A 179 -17.39 -3.40 -6.85
C ALA A 179 -18.30 -2.81 -5.78
N PHE A 180 -18.21 -1.52 -5.49
CA PHE A 180 -19.23 -0.85 -4.66
C PHE A 180 -19.46 0.61 -5.06
N THR A 181 -20.64 1.12 -4.66
CA THR A 181 -20.98 2.55 -4.68
C THR A 181 -21.97 2.86 -3.56
N ILE A 182 -22.00 4.11 -3.13
CA ILE A 182 -22.93 4.61 -2.11
C ILE A 182 -23.95 5.55 -2.71
N LEU A 183 -25.17 5.51 -2.18
CA LEU A 183 -26.19 6.52 -2.42
C LEU A 183 -26.38 7.35 -1.16
N VAL A 184 -26.23 8.66 -1.30
CA VAL A 184 -26.33 9.62 -0.20
C VAL A 184 -27.54 10.50 -0.42
N TYR A 185 -28.34 10.68 0.64
CA TYR A 185 -29.40 11.67 0.65
C TYR A 185 -28.89 12.98 1.24
N ASN A 186 -28.80 14.00 0.40
CA ASN A 186 -28.38 15.36 0.75
C ASN A 186 -29.53 16.35 0.45
N ARG A 187 -29.85 17.20 1.42
CA ARG A 187 -30.90 18.23 1.24
C ARG A 187 -30.38 19.50 0.57
N TYR A 188 -29.09 19.80 0.73
CA TYR A 188 -28.50 21.06 0.31
C TYR A 188 -27.11 20.85 -0.30
N GLY A 189 -26.92 21.29 -1.55
CA GLY A 189 -25.61 21.37 -2.19
C GLY A 189 -24.90 20.02 -2.26
N PHE A 190 -23.57 20.05 -2.17
CA PHE A 190 -22.75 18.84 -2.15
C PHE A 190 -22.94 18.06 -0.83
N PRO A 191 -22.95 16.71 -0.86
CA PRO A 191 -23.09 15.89 0.34
C PRO A 191 -22.01 16.15 1.41
N ASP A 192 -22.42 16.27 2.67
CA ASP A 192 -21.52 16.42 3.84
C ASP A 192 -21.59 15.17 4.75
N PRO A 193 -20.51 14.38 4.90
CA PRO A 193 -20.51 13.15 5.71
C PRO A 193 -20.77 13.36 7.21
N ARG A 194 -20.73 14.59 7.72
CA ARG A 194 -21.13 14.88 9.11
C ARG A 194 -22.65 14.99 9.26
N ARG A 195 -23.35 15.33 8.18
CA ARG A 195 -24.79 15.64 8.17
C ARG A 195 -25.60 14.62 7.37
N ASP A 196 -25.23 14.42 6.12
CA ASP A 196 -26.02 13.73 5.11
C ASP A 196 -25.83 12.22 5.18
N LYS A 197 -26.93 11.48 5.06
CA LYS A 197 -26.98 10.05 5.38
C LYS A 197 -26.76 9.22 4.15
N ILE A 198 -26.04 8.11 4.30
CA ILE A 198 -26.02 7.05 3.31
C ILE A 198 -27.38 6.34 3.37
N ILE A 199 -28.11 6.33 2.26
CA ILE A 199 -29.43 5.67 2.15
C ILE A 199 -29.32 4.26 1.60
N ALA A 200 -28.31 4.01 0.76
CA ALA A 200 -28.00 2.67 0.29
C ALA A 200 -26.50 2.50 0.02
N ILE A 201 -26.03 1.27 0.16
CA ILE A 201 -24.73 0.82 -0.31
C ILE A 201 -24.99 -0.38 -1.21
N THR A 202 -24.51 -0.34 -2.45
CA THR A 202 -24.61 -1.46 -3.37
C THR A 202 -23.23 -2.06 -3.58
N ALA A 203 -23.13 -3.38 -3.45
CA ALA A 203 -21.92 -4.12 -3.75
C ALA A 203 -22.20 -5.20 -4.80
N TYR A 204 -21.24 -5.45 -5.68
CA TYR A 204 -21.31 -6.51 -6.68
C TYR A 204 -20.06 -7.37 -6.61
N THR A 205 -20.23 -8.68 -6.56
CA THR A 205 -19.15 -9.65 -6.47
C THR A 205 -19.33 -10.79 -7.48
N ASP A 206 -18.39 -11.74 -7.52
CA ASP A 206 -18.55 -12.97 -8.30
C ASP A 206 -19.72 -13.87 -7.82
N GLN A 207 -20.27 -13.58 -6.64
CA GLN A 207 -21.45 -14.25 -6.08
C GLN A 207 -22.76 -13.49 -6.34
N GLY A 208 -22.70 -12.35 -7.03
CA GLY A 208 -23.85 -11.51 -7.38
C GLY A 208 -23.91 -10.18 -6.62
N SER A 209 -25.07 -9.52 -6.70
CA SER A 209 -25.29 -8.20 -6.09
C SER A 209 -25.81 -8.29 -4.66
N LYS A 210 -25.34 -7.42 -3.78
CA LYS A 210 -25.87 -7.20 -2.43
C LYS A 210 -26.17 -5.73 -2.22
N VAL A 211 -27.37 -5.42 -1.73
CA VAL A 211 -27.82 -4.05 -1.48
C VAL A 211 -28.14 -3.90 0.00
N PHE A 212 -27.52 -2.92 0.65
CA PHE A 212 -27.78 -2.53 2.03
C PHE A 212 -28.59 -1.24 1.99
N VAL A 213 -29.84 -1.25 2.47
CA VAL A 213 -30.73 -0.08 2.47
C VAL A 213 -31.03 0.31 3.91
N THR A 214 -31.04 1.62 4.19
CA THR A 214 -31.47 2.11 5.50
C THR A 214 -32.94 1.74 5.73
N SER A 215 -33.27 1.23 6.92
CA SER A 215 -34.67 0.92 7.24
C SER A 215 -35.43 2.24 7.43
N ASN A 216 -36.71 2.30 7.02
CA ASN A 216 -37.53 3.51 7.16
C ASN A 216 -37.65 4.01 8.61
N ASN A 217 -37.30 3.18 9.59
CA ASN A 217 -37.35 3.49 11.02
C ASN A 217 -35.98 3.89 11.60
N ASP A 218 -34.88 3.61 10.89
CA ASP A 218 -33.54 4.01 11.30
C ASP A 218 -33.29 5.45 10.87
N THR A 219 -33.28 6.35 11.86
CA THR A 219 -32.80 7.72 11.64
C THR A 219 -31.28 7.77 11.46
N ASP A 220 -30.58 6.64 11.56
CA ASP A 220 -29.13 6.52 11.54
C ASP A 220 -28.63 5.48 10.52
N ASP A 221 -27.72 5.88 9.64
CA ASP A 221 -27.03 5.05 8.64
C ASP A 221 -25.89 4.18 9.21
N ALA A 222 -25.68 4.18 10.54
CA ALA A 222 -24.71 3.31 11.21
C ALA A 222 -24.91 1.82 10.89
N GLY A 223 -26.16 1.37 10.80
CA GLY A 223 -26.51 -0.04 10.56
C GLY A 223 -25.99 -0.55 9.23
N ILE A 224 -26.22 0.19 8.15
CA ILE A 224 -25.79 -0.22 6.80
C ILE A 224 -24.28 -0.14 6.63
N ILE A 225 -23.61 0.84 7.27
CA ILE A 225 -22.15 0.96 7.25
C ILE A 225 -21.51 -0.27 7.93
N LYS A 226 -22.02 -0.67 9.11
CA LYS A 226 -21.56 -1.88 9.82
C LYS A 226 -21.80 -3.14 8.99
N GLN A 227 -22.97 -3.28 8.37
CA GLN A 227 -23.29 -4.43 7.53
C GLN A 227 -22.35 -4.51 6.31
N PHE A 228 -22.08 -3.37 5.66
CA PHE A 228 -21.15 -3.31 4.53
C PHE A 228 -19.71 -3.66 4.95
N MET A 229 -19.22 -3.11 6.07
CA MET A 229 -17.89 -3.45 6.59
C MET A 229 -17.80 -4.93 6.98
N SER A 230 -18.85 -5.52 7.56
CA SER A 230 -18.91 -6.96 7.84
C SER A 230 -18.87 -7.77 6.56
N PHE A 231 -19.61 -7.35 5.54
CA PHE A 231 -19.63 -8.01 4.24
C PHE A 231 -18.26 -8.03 3.57
N ILE A 232 -17.50 -6.92 3.60
CA ILE A 232 -16.12 -6.91 3.09
C ILE A 232 -15.25 -7.93 3.83
N LYS A 233 -15.39 -8.03 5.15
CA LYS A 233 -14.62 -9.00 5.97
C LYS A 233 -15.00 -10.45 5.65
N GLU A 234 -16.28 -10.73 5.49
CA GLU A 234 -16.80 -12.07 5.21
C GLU A 234 -16.47 -12.54 3.79
N TYR A 235 -16.64 -11.66 2.80
CA TYR A 235 -16.32 -11.97 1.41
C TYR A 235 -14.80 -12.01 1.16
N ASP A 236 -14.05 -11.17 1.87
CA ASP A 236 -12.59 -11.04 1.83
C ASP A 236 -12.03 -10.81 0.40
N PRO A 237 -12.41 -9.71 -0.28
CA PRO A 237 -12.00 -9.42 -1.65
C PRO A 237 -10.50 -9.17 -1.78
N ASP A 238 -9.87 -9.68 -2.84
CA ASP A 238 -8.50 -9.30 -3.20
C ASP A 238 -8.47 -7.91 -3.85
N ILE A 239 -9.51 -7.58 -4.61
CA ILE A 239 -9.65 -6.31 -5.33
C ILE A 239 -10.96 -5.64 -4.93
N ILE A 240 -10.89 -4.41 -4.45
CA ILE A 240 -12.03 -3.52 -4.23
C ILE A 240 -11.96 -2.45 -5.31
N PHE A 241 -13.06 -2.21 -6.01
CA PHE A 241 -13.09 -1.20 -7.07
C PHE A 241 -14.40 -0.43 -7.13
N GLY A 242 -14.36 0.72 -7.80
CA GLY A 242 -15.52 1.57 -8.02
C GLY A 242 -15.23 2.64 -9.07
N PHE A 243 -16.19 3.51 -9.33
CA PHE A 243 -16.03 4.63 -10.24
C PHE A 243 -16.11 5.92 -9.43
N ASN A 244 -15.05 6.72 -9.43
CA ASN A 244 -14.90 7.91 -8.57
C ASN A 244 -14.89 7.57 -7.06
N SER A 245 -14.52 6.33 -6.74
CA SER A 245 -14.55 5.79 -5.38
C SER A 245 -13.48 6.39 -4.47
N ASN A 246 -12.31 6.76 -4.99
CA ASN A 246 -11.25 7.40 -4.21
C ASN A 246 -11.58 8.86 -3.88
N TYR A 247 -12.45 9.51 -4.66
CA TYR A 247 -12.80 10.91 -4.49
C TYR A 247 -14.13 11.13 -3.77
N PHE A 248 -15.05 10.17 -3.84
CA PHE A 248 -16.37 10.27 -3.21
C PHE A 248 -16.69 9.08 -2.30
N ASP A 249 -16.98 7.90 -2.85
CA ASP A 249 -17.61 6.81 -2.08
C ASP A 249 -16.80 6.39 -0.84
N LEU A 250 -15.49 6.15 -1.02
CA LEU A 250 -14.62 5.65 0.04
C LEU A 250 -14.31 6.75 1.08
N PRO A 251 -13.86 7.97 0.72
CA PRO A 251 -13.71 9.05 1.70
C PRO A 251 -15.00 9.30 2.50
N TYR A 252 -16.15 9.32 1.82
CA TYR A 252 -17.43 9.63 2.43
C TYR A 252 -17.83 8.57 3.46
N ILE A 253 -17.77 7.28 3.11
CA ILE A 253 -18.14 6.21 4.04
C ILE A 253 -17.17 6.10 5.22
N LEU A 254 -15.88 6.38 5.01
CA LEU A 254 -14.86 6.36 6.06
C LEU A 254 -15.06 7.50 7.07
N GLU A 255 -15.22 8.74 6.60
CA GLU A 255 -15.50 9.88 7.49
C GLU A 255 -16.85 9.72 8.20
N ARG A 256 -17.87 9.22 7.49
CA ARG A 256 -19.18 8.91 8.08
C ARG A 256 -19.10 7.84 9.16
N ALA A 257 -18.29 6.80 8.94
CA ALA A 257 -18.04 5.75 9.91
C ALA A 257 -17.35 6.29 11.17
N GLU A 258 -16.31 7.12 10.99
CA GLU A 258 -15.57 7.76 12.08
C GLU A 258 -16.48 8.64 12.94
N ASN A 259 -17.30 9.49 12.31
CA ASN A 259 -18.29 10.35 12.99
C ASN A 259 -19.31 9.55 13.83
N LYS A 260 -19.45 8.26 13.58
CA LYS A 260 -20.37 7.34 14.29
C LYS A 260 -19.64 6.38 15.23
N GLY A 261 -18.33 6.53 15.41
CA GLY A 261 -17.52 5.60 16.21
C GLY A 261 -17.45 4.18 15.63
N ILE A 262 -17.65 4.03 14.32
CA ILE A 262 -17.52 2.75 13.62
C ILE A 262 -16.07 2.60 13.16
N LYS A 263 -15.42 1.52 13.60
CA LYS A 263 -14.02 1.24 13.25
C LYS A 263 -13.88 0.91 11.77
N ASN A 264 -12.98 1.61 11.09
CA ASN A 264 -12.53 1.31 9.74
C ASN A 264 -11.68 0.02 9.74
N ASP A 265 -12.32 -1.12 9.50
CA ASP A 265 -11.66 -2.43 9.56
C ASP A 265 -11.83 -3.21 8.26
N ILE A 266 -11.64 -2.52 7.13
CA ILE A 266 -11.76 -3.11 5.79
C ILE A 266 -10.47 -3.73 5.26
N SER A 267 -9.33 -3.52 5.92
CA SER A 267 -8.02 -4.10 5.58
C SER A 267 -7.88 -5.55 6.04
N ARG A 268 -6.89 -6.27 5.48
CA ARG A 268 -6.48 -7.59 5.99
C ARG A 268 -5.62 -7.50 7.23
N LYS A 269 -4.86 -6.42 7.40
CA LYS A 269 -4.20 -6.12 8.66
C LYS A 269 -5.18 -5.45 9.64
N PRO A 270 -5.41 -6.00 10.85
CA PRO A 270 -6.28 -5.37 11.82
C PRO A 270 -5.88 -3.92 12.09
N ASP A 271 -6.87 -3.08 12.40
CA ASP A 271 -6.69 -1.75 12.98
C ASP A 271 -5.97 -0.72 12.09
N THR A 272 -5.76 -1.05 10.82
CA THR A 272 -5.16 -0.14 9.83
C THR A 272 -6.19 0.53 8.94
N GLY A 273 -7.24 -0.19 8.55
CA GLY A 273 -8.29 0.33 7.67
C GLY A 273 -7.76 0.75 6.29
N ALA A 274 -8.54 1.58 5.61
CA ALA A 274 -8.10 2.35 4.45
C ALA A 274 -7.37 3.64 4.86
N ASN A 275 -6.24 3.92 4.22
CA ASN A 275 -5.46 5.14 4.43
C ASN A 275 -5.22 5.86 3.11
N GLN A 276 -5.32 7.18 3.11
CA GLN A 276 -5.03 7.97 1.92
C GLN A 276 -3.51 7.98 1.66
N GLY A 277 -3.12 7.50 0.50
CA GLY A 277 -1.76 7.51 -0.02
C GLY A 277 -1.51 8.67 -0.98
N ILE A 278 -0.53 8.49 -1.87
CA ILE A 278 -0.11 9.49 -2.84
C ILE A 278 -1.18 9.65 -3.92
N TYR A 279 -1.31 10.86 -4.49
CA TYR A 279 -2.25 11.20 -5.57
C TYR A 279 -3.74 11.04 -5.21
N GLY A 280 -4.08 10.98 -3.92
CA GLY A 280 -5.46 10.80 -3.46
C GLY A 280 -5.97 9.36 -3.50
N HIS A 281 -5.11 8.40 -3.89
CA HIS A 281 -5.41 6.97 -3.82
C HIS A 281 -5.59 6.52 -2.36
N PHE A 282 -6.41 5.52 -2.10
CA PHE A 282 -6.53 4.88 -0.78
C PHE A 282 -5.88 3.50 -0.78
N GLY A 283 -4.84 3.32 0.03
CA GLY A 283 -4.24 2.02 0.30
C GLY A 283 -5.07 1.24 1.33
N ILE A 284 -5.30 -0.04 1.07
CA ILE A 284 -6.01 -0.96 1.97
C ILE A 284 -5.11 -2.16 2.19
N ALA A 285 -4.43 -2.25 3.33
CA ALA A 285 -3.39 -3.26 3.54
C ALA A 285 -3.87 -4.68 3.18
N GLY A 286 -3.22 -5.29 2.18
CA GLY A 286 -3.51 -6.62 1.67
C GLY A 286 -4.68 -6.73 0.71
N ARG A 287 -5.22 -5.61 0.22
CA ARG A 287 -6.25 -5.55 -0.82
C ARG A 287 -5.88 -4.48 -1.84
N ILE A 288 -6.04 -4.80 -3.11
CA ILE A 288 -5.87 -3.82 -4.19
C ILE A 288 -7.13 -2.96 -4.24
N ASN A 289 -6.96 -1.65 -4.13
CA ASN A 289 -8.04 -0.70 -4.35
C ASN A 289 -7.88 -0.07 -5.74
N ILE A 290 -8.94 -0.06 -6.55
CA ILE A 290 -8.91 0.46 -7.92
C ILE A 290 -10.05 1.46 -8.10
N ASP A 291 -9.71 2.69 -8.48
CA ASP A 291 -10.70 3.65 -8.95
C ASP A 291 -10.67 3.73 -10.47
N LEU A 292 -11.76 3.30 -11.09
CA LEU A 292 -11.92 3.26 -12.54
C LEU A 292 -11.93 4.66 -13.17
N SER A 293 -12.25 5.71 -12.40
CA SER A 293 -12.20 7.09 -12.91
C SER A 293 -10.79 7.52 -13.33
N GLY A 294 -9.74 6.97 -12.69
CA GLY A 294 -8.36 7.22 -13.11
C GLY A 294 -8.02 6.65 -14.49
N PHE A 295 -8.67 5.54 -14.88
CA PHE A 295 -8.50 4.95 -16.22
C PHE A 295 -9.31 5.70 -17.27
N VAL A 296 -10.43 6.28 -16.87
CA VAL A 296 -11.35 6.99 -17.75
C VAL A 296 -10.69 8.20 -18.44
N GLU A 297 -9.72 8.82 -17.78
CA GLU A 297 -8.93 9.91 -18.35
C GLU A 297 -8.18 9.52 -19.63
N SER A 298 -7.84 8.24 -19.80
CA SER A 298 -7.14 7.75 -21.01
C SER A 298 -8.01 7.71 -22.27
N PHE A 299 -9.34 7.72 -22.15
CA PHE A 299 -10.27 7.62 -23.28
C PHE A 299 -10.51 8.97 -23.97
N VAL A 300 -9.55 9.46 -24.73
CA VAL A 300 -9.60 10.79 -25.38
C VAL A 300 -10.85 11.04 -26.23
N GLU A 301 -11.50 9.98 -26.71
CA GLU A 301 -12.72 10.02 -27.51
C GLU A 301 -13.96 10.45 -26.70
N VAL A 302 -13.97 10.19 -25.40
CA VAL A 302 -15.08 10.53 -24.51
C VAL A 302 -14.84 11.90 -23.89
N LYS A 303 -15.57 12.91 -24.37
CA LYS A 303 -15.42 14.30 -23.92
C LYS A 303 -15.95 14.54 -22.51
N ILE A 304 -17.08 13.94 -22.16
CA ILE A 304 -17.72 14.09 -20.84
C ILE A 304 -17.55 12.76 -20.11
N LYS A 305 -16.69 12.75 -19.09
CA LYS A 305 -16.18 11.56 -18.39
C LYS A 305 -17.12 11.03 -17.30
N THR A 306 -18.41 10.95 -17.58
CA THR A 306 -19.37 10.30 -16.66
C THR A 306 -19.33 8.79 -16.83
N LEU A 307 -19.77 8.06 -15.80
CA LEU A 307 -19.87 6.60 -15.85
C LEU A 307 -20.73 6.16 -17.04
N GLU A 308 -21.88 6.81 -17.23
CA GLU A 308 -22.84 6.50 -18.29
C GLU A 308 -22.21 6.62 -19.68
N ASN A 309 -21.51 7.72 -19.96
CA ASN A 309 -20.89 7.96 -21.26
C ASN A 309 -19.75 6.97 -21.53
N ILE A 310 -19.00 6.58 -20.50
CA ILE A 310 -17.92 5.60 -20.63
C ILE A 310 -18.49 4.21 -20.90
N VAL A 311 -19.53 3.81 -20.18
CA VAL A 311 -20.22 2.53 -20.39
C VAL A 311 -20.84 2.47 -21.79
N GLU A 312 -21.44 3.57 -22.26
CA GLU A 312 -21.97 3.69 -23.63
C GLU A 312 -20.85 3.54 -24.67
N TYR A 313 -19.75 4.28 -24.51
CA TYR A 313 -18.60 4.22 -25.41
C TYR A 313 -17.98 2.82 -25.51
N LEU A 314 -17.89 2.12 -24.37
CA LEU A 314 -17.36 0.76 -24.32
C LEU A 314 -18.35 -0.32 -24.80
N GLY A 315 -19.60 0.04 -25.10
CA GLY A 315 -20.65 -0.90 -25.49
C GLY A 315 -21.04 -1.87 -24.37
N LEU A 316 -20.98 -1.40 -23.11
CA LEU A 316 -21.30 -2.19 -21.92
C LEU A 316 -22.74 -2.00 -21.43
N PHE A 317 -23.53 -1.16 -22.09
CA PHE A 317 -24.97 -1.12 -21.88
C PHE A 317 -25.62 -2.44 -22.36
N PRO A 318 -26.55 -3.02 -21.61
CA PRO A 318 -27.33 -4.17 -22.07
C PRO A 318 -28.22 -3.85 -23.28
#